data_AF-A0AB38BIA5-F1
#
_entry.id   AF-A0AB38BIA5-F1
#
_cell.length_a   1.000
_cell.length_b   1.000
_cell.length_c   1.000
_cell.angle_alpha   90.00
_cell.angle_beta   90.00
_cell.angle_gamma   90.00
#
_symmetry.space_group_name_H-M   'P 1'
#
loop_
_entity.id
_entity.type
_entity.pdbx_description
1 polymer ?
#
loop_
_entity_poly.entity_id
_entity_poly.type
_entity_poly.pdbx_seq_one_letter_code
_entity_poly.pdbx_strand_id
1 'polypeptide(L)' 'MIPFQWDVLNNRGNIVIESEREDATIPTEKSHVIENFRIAAGQKEGHHYGWLFQDSDLYKWIEAAANTIALEKDEALVA' A
#
# COMPACT_ATOMS: atom_id res chain seq x y z
N MET A 1 -11.09 4.58 7.79
CA MET A 1 -10.58 4.50 6.41
C MET A 1 -9.09 4.23 6.39
N ILE A 2 -8.27 5.06 7.06
CA ILE A 2 -6.81 4.91 7.15
C ILE A 2 -6.36 3.50 7.59
N PRO A 3 -6.93 2.85 8.63
CA PRO A 3 -6.51 1.50 9.03
C PRO A 3 -6.80 0.43 7.98
N PHE A 4 -7.96 0.50 7.32
CA PHE A 4 -8.33 -0.46 6.26
C PHE A 4 -7.38 -0.36 5.07
N GLN A 5 -7.07 0.85 4.62
CA GLN A 5 -6.10 1.05 3.53
C GLN A 5 -4.71 0.53 3.93
N TRP A 6 -4.29 0.74 5.18
CA TRP A 6 -3.02 0.21 5.68
C TRP A 6 -2.97 -1.32 5.60
N ASP A 7 -4.05 -2.02 5.97
CA ASP A 7 -4.15 -3.46 5.86
C ASP A 7 -4.08 -3.94 4.41
N VAL A 8 -4.68 -3.20 3.47
CA VAL A 8 -4.57 -3.48 2.03
C VAL A 8 -3.13 -3.32 1.54
N LEU A 9 -2.47 -2.20 1.84
CA LEU A 9 -1.08 -1.93 1.44
C LEU A 9 -0.09 -2.97 1.99
N ASN A 10 -0.39 -3.53 3.17
CA ASN A 10 0.39 -4.58 3.82
C ASN A 10 -0.01 -6.02 3.40
N ASN A 11 -0.97 -6.19 2.49
CA ASN A 11 -1.57 -7.49 2.16
C ASN A 11 -2.07 -8.27 3.39
N ARG A 12 -2.57 -7.56 4.41
CA ARG A 12 -3.22 -8.12 5.60
C ARG A 12 -4.73 -8.18 5.48
N GLY A 13 -5.30 -7.30 4.65
CA GLY A 13 -6.73 -7.32 4.33
C GLY A 13 -7.07 -8.56 3.50
N ASN A 14 -8.12 -9.28 3.89
CA ASN A 14 -8.68 -10.39 3.11
C ASN A 14 -9.48 -9.84 1.92
N ILE A 15 -8.77 -9.24 0.96
CA ILE A 15 -9.34 -8.65 -0.25
C ILE A 15 -8.66 -9.26 -1.48
N VAL A 16 -9.41 -9.29 -2.59
CA VAL A 16 -8.88 -9.63 -3.91
C VAL A 16 -8.89 -8.36 -4.73
N ILE A 17 -7.73 -7.94 -5.24
CA ILE A 17 -7.65 -6.81 -6.17
C ILE A 17 -7.97 -7.34 -7.57
N GLU A 18 -9.11 -6.91 -8.11
CA GLU A 18 -9.55 -7.25 -9.45
C GLU A 18 -8.76 -6.48 -10.52
N SER A 19 -8.63 -7.08 -11.71
CA SER A 19 -8.09 -6.41 -12.88
C SER A 19 -8.96 -5.22 -13.28
N GLU A 20 -8.35 -4.07 -13.55
CA GLU A 20 -9.07 -2.89 -14.07
C GLU A 20 -9.63 -3.12 -15.49
N ARG A 21 -9.05 -4.05 -16.27
CA ARG A 21 -9.47 -4.42 -17.64
C ARG A 21 -8.92 -5.79 -18.03
N GLU A 22 -9.45 -6.36 -19.11
CA GLU A 22 -9.00 -7.63 -19.69
C GLU A 22 -7.60 -7.53 -20.32
N ASP A 23 -6.59 -7.43 -19.47
CA ASP A 23 -5.18 -7.43 -19.85
C ASP A 23 -4.40 -8.30 -18.87
N ALA A 24 -3.88 -9.42 -19.38
CA ALA A 24 -3.13 -10.40 -18.60
C ALA A 24 -1.77 -9.89 -18.11
N THR A 25 -1.32 -8.72 -18.57
CA THR A 25 -0.06 -8.09 -18.12
C THR A 25 -0.25 -7.23 -16.88
N ILE A 26 -1.49 -6.95 -16.48
CA ILE A 26 -1.79 -6.13 -15.31
C ILE A 26 -1.62 -6.97 -14.04
N PRO A 27 -0.84 -6.50 -13.05
CA PRO A 27 -0.75 -7.15 -11.75
C PRO A 27 -2.09 -7.11 -11.02
N THR A 28 -2.58 -8.27 -10.60
CA THR A 28 -3.86 -8.48 -9.90
C THR A 28 -3.66 -9.39 -8.69
N GLU A 29 -4.63 -9.45 -7.79
CA GLU A 29 -4.69 -10.25 -6.54
C GLU A 29 -4.28 -9.51 -5.26
N LYS A 30 -3.24 -8.66 -5.27
CA LYS A 30 -2.73 -8.03 -4.04
C LYS A 30 -2.11 -6.65 -4.28
N SER A 31 -1.85 -5.88 -3.21
CA SER A 31 -1.23 -4.55 -3.31
C SER A 31 0.30 -4.64 -3.37
N HIS A 32 0.93 -5.31 -2.41
CA HIS A 32 2.40 -5.47 -2.32
C HIS A 32 3.23 -4.20 -2.15
N VAL A 33 2.60 -3.04 -1.92
CA VAL A 33 3.30 -1.74 -1.78
C VAL A 33 4.36 -1.80 -0.70
N ILE A 34 4.01 -2.17 0.53
CA ILE A 34 4.99 -2.21 1.63
C ILE A 34 6.09 -3.25 1.37
N GLU A 35 5.77 -4.31 0.64
CA GLU A 35 6.73 -5.34 0.31
C GLU A 35 7.77 -4.87 -0.73
N ASN A 36 7.34 -4.08 -1.73
CA ASN A 36 8.26 -3.42 -2.66
C ASN A 36 9.25 -2.53 -1.91
N PHE A 37 8.79 -1.76 -0.91
CA PHE A 37 9.68 -0.94 -0.09
C PHE A 37 10.66 -1.78 0.75
N ARG A 38 10.23 -2.91 1.32
CA ARG A 38 11.14 -3.83 2.03
C ARG A 38 12.21 -4.40 1.11
N ILE A 39 11.84 -4.75 -0.12
CA ILE A 39 12.78 -5.24 -1.15
C ILE A 39 13.77 -4.14 -1.52
N ALA A 40 13.29 -2.93 -1.83
CA ALA A 40 14.14 -1.80 -2.17
C ALA A 40 15.08 -1.39 -1.03
N ALA A 41 14.64 -1.52 0.23
CA ALA A 41 15.45 -1.26 1.41
C ALA A 41 16.45 -2.38 1.74
N GLY A 42 16.49 -3.47 0.96
CA GLY A 42 17.35 -4.63 1.22
C GLY A 42 16.93 -5.43 2.48
N GLN A 43 15.72 -5.22 2.98
CA GLN A 43 15.17 -5.92 4.15
C GLN A 43 14.51 -7.26 3.78
N LYS A 44 14.27 -7.49 2.49
CA LYS A 44 13.75 -8.75 1.96
C LYS A 44 14.23 -8.97 0.52
N GLU A 45 14.46 -10.23 0.14
CA GLU A 45 14.71 -10.61 -1.24
C GLU A 45 13.38 -10.73 -2.02
N GLY A 46 13.41 -10.39 -3.30
CA GLY A 46 12.25 -10.50 -4.18
C GLY A 46 12.36 -9.60 -5.41
N HIS A 47 11.27 -9.53 -6.16
CA HIS A 47 11.12 -8.64 -7.30
C HIS A 47 9.94 -7.69 -7.08
N HIS A 48 10.02 -6.51 -7.69
CA HIS A 48 8.91 -5.56 -7.72
C HIS A 48 7.65 -6.24 -8.28
N TYR A 49 6.52 -5.96 -7.65
CA TYR A 49 5.21 -6.39 -8.13
C TYR A 49 4.22 -5.23 -8.02
N GLY A 50 3.31 -5.12 -8.99
CA GLY A 50 2.36 -4.01 -9.06
C GLY A 50 2.64 -3.06 -10.21
N TRP A 51 1.90 -1.97 -10.25
CA TRP A 51 2.07 -0.91 -11.24
C TRP A 51 3.43 -0.22 -11.11
N LEU A 52 3.89 0.42 -12.19
CA LEU A 52 5.10 1.27 -12.14
C LEU A 52 4.97 2.42 -11.13
N PHE A 53 3.75 2.82 -10.79
CA PHE A 53 3.42 3.93 -9.89
C PHE A 53 2.92 3.44 -8.51
N GLN A 54 3.09 2.16 -8.18
CA GLN A 54 2.53 1.56 -6.96
C GLN A 54 2.97 2.31 -5.69
N ASP A 55 4.19 2.85 -5.69
CA ASP A 55 4.74 3.65 -4.58
C ASP A 55 3.85 4.86 -4.24
N SER A 56 3.13 5.41 -5.23
CA SER A 56 2.23 6.55 -5.02
C SER A 56 1.09 6.24 -4.06
N ASP A 57 0.69 4.97 -3.91
CA ASP A 57 -0.36 4.58 -2.98
C ASP A 57 0.09 4.74 -1.53
N LEU A 58 1.35 4.42 -1.22
CA LEU A 58 1.91 4.68 0.11
C LEU A 58 2.04 6.19 0.36
N TYR A 59 2.52 6.95 -0.62
CA TYR A 59 2.70 8.39 -0.46
C TYR A 59 1.38 9.11 -0.20
N LYS A 60 0.32 8.76 -0.95
CA LYS A 60 -1.04 9.28 -0.73
C LYS A 60 -1.60 8.85 0.63
N TRP A 61 -1.33 7.62 1.07
CA TRP A 61 -1.75 7.16 2.39
C TRP A 61 -1.06 7.95 3.52
N ILE A 62 0.25 8.20 3.41
CA ILE A 62 1.00 9.02 4.38
C ILE A 62 0.43 10.45 4.42
N GLU A 63 0.15 11.05 3.27
CA GLU A 63 -0.49 12.37 3.19
C GLU A 63 -1.85 12.40 3.90
N ALA A 64 -2.70 11.40 3.65
CA ALA A 64 -4.00 11.29 4.29
C ALA A 64 -3.90 11.04 5.81
N ALA A 65 -2.93 10.23 6.25
CA ALA A 65 -2.67 9.99 7.67
C ALA A 65 -2.19 11.27 8.37
N ALA A 66 -1.27 12.02 7.75
CA ALA A 66 -0.79 13.30 8.27
C ALA A 66 -1.91 14.34 8.40
N ASN A 67 -2.77 14.45 7.38
CA ASN A 67 -3.95 15.32 7.43
C ASN A 67 -4.95 14.89 8.51
N THR A 68 -5.11 13.59 8.72
CA THR A 68 -5.96 13.05 9.81
C THR A 68 -5.42 13.47 11.17
N ILE A 69 -4.13 13.26 11.43
CA ILE A 69 -3.45 13.65 12.68
C ILE A 69 -3.56 15.16 12.94
N ALA A 70 -3.49 15.98 11.89
CA ALA A 70 -3.59 17.43 12.01
C ALA A 70 -4.98 17.91 12.45
N LEU A 71 -6.04 17.17 12.10
CA LEU A 71 -7.43 17.48 12.48
C LEU A 71 -7.79 16.88 13.83
N GLU A 72 -7.39 15.64 14.08
CA GLU A 72 -7.64 14.90 15.31
C GLU A 72 -6.41 14.05 15.63
N LYS A 73 -5.81 14.30 16.80
CA LYS A 73 -4.59 13.60 17.19
C LYS A 73 -4.93 12.13 17.47
N ASP A 74 -4.37 11.25 16.63
CA ASP A 74 -4.39 9.80 16.82
C ASP A 74 -2.96 9.31 17.07
N GLU A 75 -2.68 8.85 18.29
CA GLU A 75 -1.36 8.35 18.67
C GLU A 75 -0.99 7.07 17.94
N ALA A 76 -1.96 6.26 17.50
CA ALA A 76 -1.71 5.03 16.77
C ALA A 76 -1.20 5.27 15.34
N LEU A 77 -1.43 6.46 14.77
CA LEU A 77 -0.92 6.84 13.45
C LEU A 77 0.48 7.48 13.50
N VAL A 78 0.93 7.90 14.68
CA VAL A 78 2.23 8.57 14.88
C VAL A 78 3.33 7.58 15.28
N ALA A 79 2.95 6.44 15.88
CA ALA A 79 3.84 5.41 16.43
C ALA A 79 4.38 4.44 15.37
#